data_AF-A0A2P2I6K8-F1
#
_entry.id   AF-A0A2P2I6K8-F1
#
_cell.length_a   1.000
_cell.length_b   1.000
_cell.length_c   1.000
_cell.angle_alpha   90.00
_cell.angle_beta   90.00
_cell.angle_gamma   90.00
#
_symmetry.space_group_name_H-M   'P 1'
#
loop_
_entity.id
_entity.type
_entity.pdbx_description
1 polymer ?
#
loop_
_entity_poly.entity_id
_entity_poly.type
_entity_poly.pdbx_seq_one_letter_code
_entity_poly.pdbx_strand_id
1 'polypeptide(L)'
;CNSLLAHYTNIAATMQTTVVQCLEGLVEGVRGEGTDRALPRDGTVHQQTSNALIFVQQLQEYTSTLGLILVQDAGLRANASVLLLKTGEQLSFEQSQALLAAYIKRVLSNLGLSIVQRSEAYSDTTLRAVFRLNNYNYLLSTLLSTGLMATLELVETSARVNYHDLILQQKKIYSQSWSALLHYISSQDEPPAAMLSAGKIRDRDRQILKDKFSGFNKEIEEMQRTQRSYSLPDRKLRDSIKRDNKEFILPKYQAFYDRYSNVPFSRNVEKYVKYTPAEVSSLMDKFFDVAA
;
A
#
# COMPACT_ATOMS: atom_id res chain seq x y z
N CYS A 1 -46.04 23.93 -29.26
CA CYS A 1 -45.21 24.12 -28.04
C CYS A 1 -45.23 22.92 -27.10
N ASN A 2 -46.39 22.42 -26.65
CA ASN A 2 -46.44 21.35 -25.63
C ASN A 2 -45.78 20.01 -26.05
N SER A 3 -45.89 19.58 -27.32
CA SER A 3 -45.22 18.35 -27.76
C SER A 3 -43.71 18.47 -27.86
N LEU A 4 -43.19 19.66 -28.19
CA LEU A 4 -41.75 19.92 -28.31
C LEU A 4 -41.11 19.99 -26.92
N LEU A 5 -41.81 20.58 -25.95
CA LEU A 5 -41.42 20.56 -24.54
C LEU A 5 -41.40 19.13 -23.99
N ALA A 6 -42.44 18.33 -24.26
CA ALA A 6 -42.49 16.93 -23.85
C ALA A 6 -41.34 16.10 -24.46
N HIS A 7 -41.02 16.34 -25.73
CA HIS A 7 -39.91 15.65 -26.40
C HIS A 7 -38.55 16.02 -25.80
N TYR A 8 -38.33 17.29 -25.48
CA TYR A 8 -37.12 17.75 -24.80
C TYR A 8 -36.98 17.14 -23.40
N THR A 9 -38.06 17.13 -22.61
CA THR A 9 -38.08 16.51 -21.28
C THR A 9 -37.78 15.01 -21.35
N ASN A 10 -38.30 14.30 -22.36
CA ASN A 10 -38.00 12.88 -22.55
C ASN A 10 -36.52 12.64 -22.88
N ILE A 11 -35.92 13.43 -23.78
CA ILE A 11 -34.48 13.33 -24.08
C ILE A 11 -33.65 13.57 -22.82
N ALA A 12 -33.97 14.62 -22.06
CA ALA A 12 -33.26 14.94 -20.83
C ALA A 12 -33.36 13.80 -19.79
N ALA A 13 -34.55 13.21 -19.62
CA ALA A 13 -34.76 12.07 -18.74
C ALA A 13 -33.96 10.84 -19.19
N THR A 14 -33.98 10.52 -20.50
CA THR A 14 -33.18 9.41 -21.04
C THR A 14 -31.68 9.63 -20.80
N MET A 15 -31.16 10.83 -21.06
CA MET A 15 -29.75 11.14 -20.79
C MET A 15 -29.41 11.00 -19.31
N GLN A 16 -30.27 11.48 -18.40
CA GLN A 16 -30.05 11.32 -16.95
C GLN A 16 -30.01 9.84 -16.56
N THR A 17 -30.95 9.02 -17.03
CA THR A 17 -30.96 7.58 -16.78
C THR A 17 -29.68 6.91 -17.29
N THR A 18 -29.23 7.25 -18.50
CA THR A 18 -27.98 6.72 -19.04
C THR A 18 -26.78 7.11 -18.20
N VAL A 19 -26.69 8.37 -17.74
CA VAL A 19 -25.60 8.80 -16.85
C VAL A 19 -25.61 8.02 -15.53
N VAL A 20 -26.79 7.85 -14.90
CA VAL A 20 -26.92 7.04 -13.67
C VAL A 20 -26.41 5.61 -13.92
N GLN A 21 -26.87 4.97 -14.99
CA GLN A 21 -26.43 3.61 -15.35
C GLN A 21 -24.92 3.53 -15.60
N CYS A 22 -24.30 4.53 -16.23
CA CYS A 22 -22.84 4.60 -16.40
C CYS A 22 -22.13 4.73 -15.05
N LEU A 23 -22.64 5.55 -14.14
CA LEU A 23 -22.07 5.76 -12.81
C LEU A 23 -22.21 4.53 -11.91
N GLU A 24 -23.33 3.79 -12.02
CA GLU A 24 -23.53 2.51 -11.35
C GLU A 24 -22.64 1.43 -11.95
N GLY A 25 -22.57 1.35 -13.28
CA GLY A 25 -21.68 0.45 -14.01
C GLY A 25 -20.21 0.65 -13.67
N LEU A 26 -19.77 1.87 -13.34
CA LEU A 26 -18.43 2.10 -12.79
C LEU A 26 -18.26 1.46 -11.42
N VAL A 27 -19.21 1.66 -10.50
CA VAL A 27 -19.14 1.09 -9.14
C VAL A 27 -19.10 -0.44 -9.22
N GLU A 28 -19.93 -1.03 -10.07
CA GLU A 28 -19.92 -2.46 -10.35
C GLU A 28 -18.64 -2.90 -11.04
N GLY A 29 -18.15 -2.15 -12.03
CA GLY A 29 -16.91 -2.44 -12.75
C GLY A 29 -15.67 -2.38 -11.86
N VAL A 30 -15.67 -1.53 -10.83
CA VAL A 30 -14.63 -1.47 -9.80
C VAL A 30 -14.74 -2.67 -8.84
N ARG A 31 -15.96 -3.11 -8.52
CA ARG A 31 -16.23 -4.26 -7.65
C ARG A 31 -15.97 -5.60 -8.35
N GLY A 32 -16.25 -5.66 -9.65
CA GLY A 32 -16.45 -6.89 -10.40
C GLY A 32 -15.24 -7.82 -10.43
N GLU A 33 -15.55 -9.12 -10.41
CA GLU A 33 -14.63 -10.25 -10.57
C GLU A 33 -14.30 -10.56 -12.06
N GLY A 34 -14.61 -9.63 -12.98
CA GLY A 34 -14.68 -9.92 -14.41
C GLY A 34 -13.42 -9.60 -15.21
N THR A 35 -12.87 -10.66 -15.81
CA THR A 35 -11.78 -10.72 -16.81
C THR A 35 -10.37 -10.58 -16.26
N ASP A 36 -9.80 -11.71 -15.83
CA ASP A 36 -8.49 -12.29 -16.18
C ASP A 36 -7.35 -11.36 -16.69
N ARG A 37 -7.27 -10.12 -16.20
CA ARG A 37 -6.03 -9.35 -16.26
C ARG A 37 -5.19 -9.88 -15.12
N ALA A 38 -4.26 -10.76 -15.50
CA ALA A 38 -3.32 -11.41 -14.59
C ALA A 38 -2.82 -10.40 -13.55
N LEU A 39 -2.97 -10.75 -12.27
CA LEU A 39 -2.43 -9.97 -11.18
C LEU A 39 -0.93 -9.73 -11.39
N PRO A 40 -0.44 -8.50 -11.15
CA PRO A 40 0.98 -8.21 -11.34
C PRO A 40 1.83 -9.11 -10.45
N ARG A 41 2.71 -9.91 -11.06
CA ARG A 41 3.55 -10.87 -10.33
C ARG A 41 4.48 -10.21 -9.31
N ASP A 42 4.80 -8.94 -9.53
CA ASP A 42 5.70 -8.10 -8.74
C ASP A 42 4.96 -7.25 -7.69
N GLY A 43 3.63 -7.33 -7.63
CA GLY A 43 2.81 -6.56 -6.71
C GLY A 43 2.71 -5.06 -7.06
N THR A 44 2.95 -4.65 -8.31
CA THR A 44 2.77 -3.23 -8.70
C THR A 44 1.29 -2.77 -8.63
N VAL A 45 1.05 -1.48 -8.87
CA VAL A 45 -0.30 -0.89 -8.90
C VAL A 45 -1.15 -1.58 -9.97
N HIS A 46 -2.37 -1.94 -9.62
CA HIS A 46 -3.29 -2.57 -10.56
C HIS A 46 -3.92 -1.53 -11.51
N GLN A 47 -4.04 -1.85 -12.80
CA GLN A 47 -4.56 -0.92 -13.81
C GLN A 47 -5.95 -0.35 -13.45
N GLN A 48 -6.80 -1.16 -12.84
CA GLN A 48 -8.15 -0.73 -12.43
C GLN A 48 -8.13 0.37 -11.37
N THR A 49 -7.13 0.38 -10.48
CA THR A 49 -6.92 1.46 -9.51
C THR A 49 -6.65 2.78 -10.24
N SER A 50 -5.81 2.74 -11.28
CA SER A 50 -5.55 3.90 -12.13
C SER A 50 -6.78 4.35 -12.92
N ASN A 51 -7.48 3.42 -13.56
CA ASN A 51 -8.66 3.72 -14.37
C ASN A 51 -9.78 4.37 -13.54
N ALA A 52 -10.04 3.82 -12.35
CA ALA A 52 -11.06 4.35 -11.45
C ALA A 52 -10.73 5.78 -11.00
N LEU A 53 -9.46 6.06 -10.69
CA LEU A 53 -9.02 7.40 -10.28
C LEU A 53 -9.09 8.42 -11.41
N ILE A 54 -8.68 8.06 -12.63
CA ILE A 54 -8.81 8.93 -13.81
C ILE A 54 -10.27 9.32 -14.02
N PHE A 55 -11.18 8.34 -13.95
CA PHE A 55 -12.61 8.60 -14.12
C PHE A 55 -13.14 9.53 -13.02
N VAL A 56 -12.86 9.22 -11.74
CA VAL A 56 -13.29 10.03 -10.61
C VAL A 56 -12.75 11.47 -10.69
N GLN A 57 -11.51 11.64 -11.16
CA GLN A 57 -10.92 12.96 -11.37
C GLN A 57 -11.70 13.76 -12.42
N GLN A 58 -12.09 13.14 -13.54
CA GLN A 58 -12.85 13.80 -14.61
C GLN A 58 -14.23 14.26 -14.14
N LEU A 59 -14.86 13.56 -13.18
CA LEU A 59 -16.17 13.95 -12.66
C LEU A 59 -16.17 15.33 -11.96
N GLN A 60 -15.03 15.79 -11.45
CA GLN A 60 -14.93 17.08 -10.77
C GLN A 60 -15.32 18.26 -11.68
N GLU A 61 -15.05 18.15 -12.98
CA GLU A 61 -15.38 19.19 -13.97
C GLU A 61 -16.90 19.37 -14.16
N TYR A 62 -17.69 18.35 -13.79
CA TYR A 62 -19.13 18.30 -13.99
C TYR A 62 -19.93 18.37 -12.68
N THR A 63 -19.33 18.91 -11.61
CA THR A 63 -19.91 18.91 -10.25
C THR A 63 -21.36 19.40 -10.22
N SER A 64 -21.67 20.56 -10.81
CA SER A 64 -23.03 21.13 -10.81
C SER A 64 -24.04 20.25 -11.55
N THR A 65 -23.66 19.70 -12.70
CA THR A 65 -24.52 18.85 -13.51
C THR A 65 -24.76 17.50 -12.84
N LEU A 66 -23.69 16.89 -12.31
CA LEU A 66 -23.78 15.62 -11.60
C LEU A 66 -24.57 15.75 -10.30
N GLY A 67 -24.49 16.87 -9.59
CA GLY A 67 -25.29 17.12 -8.39
C GLY A 67 -26.80 16.93 -8.62
N LEU A 68 -27.32 17.44 -9.74
CA LEU A 68 -28.74 17.31 -10.13
C LEU A 68 -29.17 15.85 -10.41
N ILE A 69 -28.21 15.00 -10.79
CA ILE A 69 -28.44 13.59 -11.08
C ILE A 69 -28.29 12.77 -9.79
N LEU A 70 -27.20 12.98 -9.06
CA LEU A 70 -26.83 12.25 -7.85
C LEU A 70 -27.80 12.49 -6.68
N VAL A 71 -28.49 13.64 -6.63
CA VAL A 71 -29.51 13.91 -5.62
C VAL A 71 -30.67 12.92 -5.66
N GLN A 72 -30.91 12.28 -6.81
CA GLN A 72 -31.97 11.29 -6.96
C GLN A 72 -31.66 10.00 -6.18
N ASP A 73 -30.38 9.71 -5.92
CA ASP A 73 -29.92 8.55 -5.14
C ASP A 73 -30.10 8.81 -3.63
N ALA A 74 -30.97 8.03 -2.99
CA ALA A 74 -31.27 8.15 -1.57
C ALA A 74 -30.06 7.85 -0.66
N GLY A 75 -29.19 6.91 -1.06
CA GLY A 75 -28.00 6.55 -0.30
C GLY A 75 -26.94 7.65 -0.33
N LEU A 76 -26.78 8.33 -1.46
CA LEU A 76 -25.87 9.48 -1.57
C LEU A 76 -26.37 10.67 -0.77
N ARG A 77 -27.67 10.96 -0.82
CA ARG A 77 -28.29 12.01 0.01
C ARG A 77 -28.09 11.77 1.50
N ALA A 78 -28.22 10.53 1.96
CA ALA A 78 -28.00 10.18 3.36
C ALA A 78 -26.55 10.47 3.80
N ASN A 79 -25.57 10.16 2.96
CA ASN A 79 -24.15 10.42 3.22
C ASN A 79 -23.79 11.93 3.15
N ALA A 80 -24.47 12.69 2.30
CA ALA A 80 -24.28 14.15 2.16
C ALA A 80 -25.18 14.97 3.12
N SER A 81 -25.93 14.31 3.99
CA SER A 81 -27.07 14.88 4.72
C SER A 81 -26.74 16.14 5.54
N VAL A 82 -25.56 16.20 6.16
CA VAL A 82 -25.13 17.36 6.96
C VAL A 82 -25.03 18.64 6.12
N LEU A 83 -24.65 18.54 4.84
CA LEU A 83 -24.50 19.68 3.92
C LEU A 83 -25.79 19.97 3.12
N LEU A 84 -26.73 19.02 3.06
CA LEU A 84 -28.01 19.18 2.38
C LEU A 84 -29.10 19.86 3.23
N LEU A 85 -28.85 20.10 4.52
CA LEU A 85 -29.81 20.76 5.44
C LEU A 85 -30.13 22.23 5.08
N LYS A 86 -29.32 22.87 4.23
CA LYS A 86 -29.59 24.24 3.73
C LYS A 86 -30.71 24.19 2.68
N THR A 87 -31.92 24.55 3.07
CA THR A 87 -33.09 24.57 2.18
C THR A 87 -33.04 25.75 1.21
N GLY A 88 -33.17 25.44 -0.08
CA GLY A 88 -33.43 26.35 -1.19
C GLY A 88 -34.09 25.57 -2.34
N GLU A 89 -34.80 26.25 -3.25
CA GLU A 89 -35.50 25.58 -4.37
C GLU A 89 -34.53 24.95 -5.39
N GLN A 90 -33.27 25.39 -5.41
CA GLN A 90 -32.22 24.91 -6.30
C GLN A 90 -31.01 24.41 -5.49
N LEU A 91 -30.37 23.36 -6.00
CA LEU A 91 -29.13 22.81 -5.44
C LEU A 91 -27.99 23.83 -5.58
N SER A 92 -27.39 24.22 -4.45
CA SER A 92 -26.18 25.04 -4.45
C SER A 92 -24.97 24.24 -4.95
N PHE A 93 -23.90 24.95 -5.33
CA PHE A 93 -22.64 24.29 -5.71
C PHE A 93 -22.08 23.43 -4.57
N GLU A 94 -22.13 23.92 -3.31
CA GLU A 94 -21.70 23.17 -2.13
C GLU A 94 -22.46 21.84 -1.98
N GLN A 95 -23.78 21.86 -2.20
CA GLN A 95 -24.62 20.67 -2.12
C GLN A 95 -24.30 19.68 -3.23
N SER A 96 -24.13 20.17 -4.46
CA SER A 96 -23.69 19.35 -5.60
C SER A 96 -22.31 18.72 -5.36
N GLN A 97 -21.39 19.48 -4.76
CA GLN A 97 -20.06 18.99 -4.39
C GLN A 97 -20.12 17.92 -3.30
N ALA A 98 -20.99 18.08 -2.30
CA ALA A 98 -21.20 17.07 -1.26
C ALA A 98 -21.78 15.76 -1.81
N LEU A 99 -22.72 15.83 -2.76
CA LEU A 99 -23.26 14.66 -3.45
C LEU A 99 -22.20 13.95 -4.29
N LEU A 100 -21.38 14.71 -5.03
CA LEU A 100 -20.25 14.17 -5.75
C LEU A 100 -19.24 13.51 -4.79
N ALA A 101 -18.95 14.14 -3.66
CA ALA A 101 -18.07 13.58 -2.63
C ALA A 101 -18.60 12.24 -2.09
N ALA A 102 -19.90 12.14 -1.81
CA ALA A 102 -20.54 10.89 -1.40
C ALA A 102 -20.42 9.80 -2.48
N TYR A 103 -20.58 10.15 -3.75
CA TYR A 103 -20.39 9.22 -4.87
C TYR A 103 -18.93 8.76 -4.97
N ILE A 104 -17.98 9.68 -4.90
CA ILE A 104 -16.54 9.40 -4.93
C ILE A 104 -16.16 8.47 -3.77
N LYS A 105 -16.65 8.75 -2.56
CA LYS A 105 -16.48 7.87 -1.39
C LYS A 105 -16.95 6.45 -1.71
N ARG A 106 -18.16 6.30 -2.29
CA ARG A 106 -18.70 4.99 -2.68
C ARG A 106 -17.79 4.25 -3.67
N VAL A 107 -17.29 4.94 -4.71
CA VAL A 107 -16.36 4.34 -5.69
C VAL A 107 -15.06 3.90 -5.01
N LEU A 108 -14.44 4.77 -4.22
CA LEU A 108 -13.18 4.49 -3.53
C LEU A 108 -13.31 3.36 -2.50
N SER A 109 -14.44 3.28 -1.78
CA SER A 109 -14.72 2.16 -0.87
C SER A 109 -14.82 0.84 -1.61
N ASN A 110 -15.52 0.79 -2.75
CA ASN A 110 -15.59 -0.42 -3.57
C ASN A 110 -14.20 -0.80 -4.14
N LEU A 111 -13.42 0.20 -4.55
CA LEU A 111 -12.05 -0.02 -5.01
C LEU A 111 -11.15 -0.59 -3.90
N GLY A 112 -11.27 -0.05 -2.68
CA GLY A 112 -10.57 -0.55 -1.50
C GLY A 112 -10.89 -2.02 -1.21
N LEU A 113 -12.18 -2.40 -1.19
CA LEU A 113 -12.57 -3.81 -1.06
C LEU A 113 -11.96 -4.67 -2.17
N SER A 114 -12.00 -4.19 -3.40
CA SER A 114 -11.53 -4.94 -4.56
C SER A 114 -9.99 -5.14 -4.55
N ILE A 115 -9.24 -4.15 -4.05
CA ILE A 115 -7.79 -4.27 -3.80
C ILE A 115 -7.53 -5.38 -2.76
N VAL A 116 -8.29 -5.38 -1.66
CA VAL A 116 -8.17 -6.40 -0.61
C VAL A 116 -8.48 -7.79 -1.18
N GLN A 117 -9.61 -7.98 -1.85
CA GLN A 117 -10.01 -9.25 -2.44
C GLN A 117 -8.95 -9.78 -3.42
N ARG A 118 -8.47 -8.94 -4.34
CA ARG A 118 -7.45 -9.35 -5.32
C ARG A 118 -6.12 -9.72 -4.67
N SER A 119 -5.72 -9.00 -3.63
CA SER A 119 -4.48 -9.30 -2.95
C SER A 119 -4.49 -10.67 -2.27
N GLU A 120 -5.65 -11.24 -1.91
CA GLU A 120 -5.70 -12.58 -1.31
C GLU A 120 -5.29 -13.70 -2.27
N ALA A 121 -5.23 -13.43 -3.58
CA ALA A 121 -4.76 -14.39 -4.58
C ALA A 121 -3.24 -14.62 -4.57
N TYR A 122 -2.43 -13.72 -3.99
CA TYR A 122 -1.00 -14.01 -3.79
C TYR A 122 -0.84 -15.02 -2.65
N SER A 123 0.01 -16.03 -2.78
CA SER A 123 0.29 -16.94 -1.66
C SER A 123 1.19 -16.30 -0.60
N ASP A 124 2.12 -15.44 -1.01
CA ASP A 124 3.06 -14.75 -0.14
C ASP A 124 2.43 -13.53 0.53
N THR A 125 2.29 -13.58 1.86
CA THR A 125 1.78 -12.49 2.71
C THR A 125 2.56 -11.17 2.54
N THR A 126 3.87 -11.24 2.32
CA THR A 126 4.72 -10.06 2.10
C THR A 126 4.35 -9.40 0.77
N LEU A 127 4.17 -10.20 -0.29
CA LEU A 127 3.73 -9.71 -1.59
C LEU A 127 2.31 -9.13 -1.53
N ARG A 128 1.39 -9.72 -0.75
CA ARG A 128 0.07 -9.13 -0.47
C ARG A 128 0.20 -7.72 0.10
N ALA A 129 1.07 -7.56 1.10
CA ALA A 129 1.31 -6.29 1.75
C ALA A 129 1.93 -5.26 0.78
N VAL A 130 2.91 -5.66 -0.03
CA VAL A 130 3.52 -4.80 -1.07
C VAL A 130 2.48 -4.33 -2.08
N PHE A 131 1.63 -5.23 -2.59
CA PHE A 131 0.56 -4.89 -3.52
C PHE A 131 -0.41 -3.87 -2.94
N ARG A 132 -0.88 -4.10 -1.71
CA ARG A 132 -1.76 -3.15 -1.00
C ARG A 132 -1.07 -1.81 -0.77
N LEU A 133 0.19 -1.82 -0.34
CA LEU A 133 1.00 -0.63 -0.10
C LEU A 133 1.11 0.25 -1.35
N ASN A 134 1.41 -0.36 -2.50
CA ASN A 134 1.48 0.33 -3.78
C ASN A 134 0.15 0.99 -4.16
N ASN A 135 -0.94 0.24 -4.09
CA ASN A 135 -2.26 0.75 -4.47
C ASN A 135 -2.74 1.85 -3.50
N TYR A 136 -2.56 1.69 -2.19
CA TYR A 136 -2.93 2.72 -1.21
C TYR A 136 -2.08 3.98 -1.31
N ASN A 137 -0.77 3.86 -1.53
CA ASN A 137 0.09 5.03 -1.75
C ASN A 137 -0.27 5.76 -3.04
N TYR A 138 -0.57 5.03 -4.11
CA TYR A 138 -1.02 5.61 -5.37
C TYR A 138 -2.37 6.33 -5.22
N LEU A 139 -3.33 5.72 -4.51
CA LEU A 139 -4.61 6.33 -4.17
C LEU A 139 -4.39 7.64 -3.40
N LEU A 140 -3.67 7.59 -2.28
CA LEU A 140 -3.42 8.77 -1.46
C LEU A 140 -2.72 9.88 -2.25
N SER A 141 -1.66 9.56 -2.99
CA SER A 141 -0.91 10.54 -3.78
C SER A 141 -1.76 11.18 -4.88
N THR A 142 -2.61 10.39 -5.54
CA THR A 142 -3.53 10.89 -6.58
C THR A 142 -4.62 11.77 -5.96
N LEU A 143 -5.22 11.34 -4.85
CA LEU A 143 -6.26 12.11 -4.16
C LEU A 143 -5.73 13.46 -3.68
N LEU A 144 -4.48 13.51 -3.20
CA LEU A 144 -3.84 14.75 -2.75
C LEU A 144 -3.49 15.68 -3.91
N SER A 145 -2.90 15.15 -4.99
CA SER A 145 -2.44 15.96 -6.12
C SER A 145 -3.57 16.52 -7.00
N THR A 146 -4.72 15.86 -7.03
CA THR A 146 -5.88 16.25 -7.84
C THR A 146 -6.93 17.08 -7.08
N GLY A 147 -6.71 17.33 -5.78
CA GLY A 147 -7.70 18.00 -4.92
C GLY A 147 -8.88 17.13 -4.50
N LEU A 148 -9.00 15.89 -5.01
CA LEU A 148 -10.08 14.95 -4.66
C LEU A 148 -10.15 14.64 -3.16
N MET A 149 -9.01 14.69 -2.45
CA MET A 149 -9.00 14.50 -1.00
C MET A 149 -9.84 15.55 -0.28
N ALA A 150 -9.74 16.83 -0.67
CA ALA A 150 -10.52 17.90 -0.06
C ALA A 150 -12.02 17.71 -0.31
N THR A 151 -12.40 17.26 -1.51
CA THR A 151 -13.78 16.89 -1.85
C THR A 151 -14.25 15.73 -0.98
N LEU A 152 -13.46 14.66 -0.84
CA LEU A 152 -13.79 13.50 -0.01
C LEU A 152 -13.97 13.87 1.48
N GLU A 153 -13.11 14.76 1.99
CA GLU A 153 -13.14 15.24 3.38
C GLU A 153 -14.43 16.01 3.74
N LEU A 154 -15.23 16.45 2.75
CA LEU A 154 -16.56 17.03 2.97
C LEU A 154 -17.56 16.03 3.58
N VAL A 155 -17.39 14.73 3.29
CA VAL A 155 -18.29 13.65 3.75
C VAL A 155 -17.58 12.59 4.59
N GLU A 156 -16.25 12.65 4.66
CA GLU A 156 -15.41 11.74 5.43
C GLU A 156 -14.17 12.48 5.95
N THR A 157 -14.32 13.18 7.07
CA THR A 157 -13.24 14.01 7.67
C THR A 157 -12.01 13.19 8.06
N SER A 158 -12.17 11.88 8.31
CA SER A 158 -11.08 10.98 8.69
C SER A 158 -10.34 10.35 7.50
N ALA A 159 -10.77 10.62 6.25
CA ALA A 159 -10.30 9.91 5.06
C ALA A 159 -8.78 9.90 4.91
N ARG A 160 -8.13 11.06 5.06
CA ARG A 160 -6.67 11.19 4.94
C ARG A 160 -5.92 10.36 5.97
N VAL A 161 -6.35 10.41 7.23
CA VAL A 161 -5.76 9.64 8.33
C VAL A 161 -5.94 8.14 8.05
N ASN A 162 -7.12 7.71 7.63
CA ASN A 162 -7.40 6.31 7.32
C ASN A 162 -6.48 5.76 6.21
N TYR A 163 -6.20 6.53 5.16
CA TYR A 163 -5.24 6.11 4.12
C TYR A 163 -3.81 5.99 4.66
N HIS A 164 -3.38 6.92 5.52
CA HIS A 164 -2.08 6.81 6.19
C HIS A 164 -2.01 5.57 7.08
N ASP A 165 -3.06 5.27 7.84
CA ASP A 165 -3.12 4.08 8.71
C ASP A 165 -3.10 2.79 7.91
N LEU A 166 -3.80 2.73 6.78
CA LEU A 166 -3.74 1.60 5.85
C LEU A 166 -2.32 1.35 5.34
N ILE A 167 -1.60 2.42 4.95
CA ILE A 167 -0.20 2.34 4.52
C ILE A 167 0.70 1.86 5.66
N LEU A 168 0.57 2.43 6.86
CA LEU A 168 1.34 2.04 8.04
C LEU A 168 1.10 0.57 8.42
N GLN A 169 -0.15 0.10 8.35
CA GLN A 169 -0.49 -1.29 8.59
C GLN A 169 0.21 -2.21 7.59
N GLN A 170 0.22 -1.87 6.30
CA GLN A 170 0.92 -2.69 5.31
C GLN A 170 2.43 -2.68 5.50
N LYS A 171 3.03 -1.54 5.89
CA LYS A 171 4.45 -1.48 6.28
C LYS A 171 4.77 -2.43 7.43
N LYS A 172 3.90 -2.47 8.45
CA LYS A 172 4.06 -3.38 9.60
C LYS A 172 3.99 -4.84 9.17
N ILE A 173 3.03 -5.23 8.32
CA ILE A 173 2.95 -6.61 7.80
C ILE A 173 4.21 -6.94 6.98
N TYR A 174 4.60 -6.06 6.07
CA TYR A 174 5.81 -6.23 5.26
C TYR A 174 7.07 -6.40 6.13
N SER A 175 7.21 -5.66 7.24
CA SER A 175 8.36 -5.79 8.15
C SER A 175 8.52 -7.19 8.77
N GLN A 176 7.46 -7.99 8.81
CA GLN A 176 7.50 -9.38 9.31
C GLN A 176 8.32 -10.30 8.40
N SER A 177 8.56 -9.91 7.14
CA SER A 177 9.45 -10.64 6.21
C SER A 177 10.88 -10.79 6.77
N TRP A 178 11.29 -9.89 7.66
CA TRP A 178 12.60 -9.94 8.30
C TRP A 178 12.71 -10.95 9.45
N SER A 179 11.62 -11.61 9.87
CA SER A 179 11.61 -12.44 11.09
C SER A 179 12.60 -13.60 11.05
N ALA A 180 12.74 -14.27 9.88
CA ALA A 180 13.67 -15.38 9.71
C ALA A 180 15.14 -14.93 9.85
N LEU A 181 15.50 -13.80 9.23
CA LEU A 181 16.82 -13.20 9.38
C LEU A 181 17.08 -12.77 10.83
N LEU A 182 16.11 -12.13 11.46
CA LEU A 182 16.22 -11.64 12.83
C LEU A 182 16.46 -12.76 13.84
N HIS A 183 15.94 -13.96 13.61
CA HIS A 183 16.19 -15.11 14.46
C HIS A 183 17.69 -15.39 14.66
N TYR A 184 18.51 -15.20 13.63
CA TYR A 184 19.94 -15.47 13.69
C TYR A 184 20.77 -14.37 14.38
N ILE A 185 20.27 -13.14 14.41
CA ILE A 185 21.00 -11.97 14.92
C ILE A 185 20.37 -11.36 16.17
N SER A 186 19.31 -11.98 16.70
CA SER A 186 18.66 -11.56 17.93
C SER A 186 19.34 -12.14 19.17
N SER A 187 19.24 -11.39 20.27
CA SER A 187 19.94 -11.64 21.52
C SER A 187 19.39 -12.79 22.36
N GLN A 188 18.27 -13.41 21.97
CA GLN A 188 17.57 -14.41 22.80
C GLN A 188 18.37 -15.71 22.99
N ASP A 189 19.21 -16.08 22.03
CA ASP A 189 20.05 -17.29 22.07
C ASP A 189 21.56 -16.96 22.06
N GLU A 190 21.95 -15.81 22.61
CA GLU A 190 23.35 -15.38 22.61
C GLU A 190 24.17 -16.05 23.73
N PRO A 191 25.37 -16.60 23.42
CA PRO A 191 26.34 -16.93 24.45
C PRO A 191 26.63 -15.67 25.28
N PRO A 192 26.57 -15.72 26.62
CA PRO A 192 26.84 -14.56 27.45
C PRO A 192 28.19 -13.95 27.12
N ALA A 193 28.26 -12.63 26.94
CA ALA A 193 29.51 -11.93 26.64
C ALA A 193 30.62 -12.21 27.68
N ALA A 194 30.24 -12.50 28.93
CA ALA A 194 31.14 -12.90 30.01
C ALA A 194 31.81 -14.27 29.82
N MET A 195 31.30 -15.15 28.94
CA MET A 195 31.94 -16.43 28.60
C MET A 195 32.95 -16.31 27.45
N LEU A 196 32.96 -15.19 26.71
CA LEU A 196 33.87 -14.93 25.59
C LEU A 196 35.23 -14.38 26.07
N SER A 197 35.29 -13.79 27.26
CA SER A 197 36.48 -13.15 27.84
C SER A 197 37.48 -14.10 28.50
N ALA A 198 37.13 -15.38 28.71
CA ALA A 198 38.00 -16.37 29.35
C ALA A 198 38.93 -17.14 28.36
N GLY A 199 39.02 -16.71 27.10
CA GLY A 199 39.95 -17.28 26.11
C GLY A 199 39.63 -18.70 25.60
N LYS A 200 38.68 -19.41 26.21
CA LYS A 200 38.22 -20.74 25.76
C LYS A 200 36.71 -20.75 25.50
N ILE A 201 36.34 -20.59 24.24
CA ILE A 201 34.98 -20.84 23.77
C ILE A 201 34.77 -22.33 23.63
N ARG A 202 33.68 -22.82 24.23
CA ARG A 202 33.25 -24.23 24.16
C ARG A 202 32.85 -24.58 22.73
N ASP A 203 33.09 -25.82 22.31
CA ASP A 203 32.77 -26.25 20.95
C ASP A 203 31.29 -26.05 20.58
N ARG A 204 30.39 -26.19 21.55
CA ARG A 204 28.96 -25.87 21.39
C ARG A 204 28.74 -24.41 20.99
N ASP A 205 29.38 -23.47 21.69
CA ASP A 205 29.23 -22.04 21.41
C ASP A 205 29.86 -21.68 20.06
N ARG A 206 30.96 -22.35 19.67
CA ARG A 206 31.54 -22.22 18.32
C ARG A 206 30.54 -22.65 17.25
N GLN A 207 29.86 -23.77 17.46
CA GLN A 207 28.87 -24.27 16.52
C GLN A 207 27.67 -23.31 16.39
N ILE A 208 27.16 -22.79 17.51
CA ILE A 208 26.09 -21.79 17.52
C ILE A 208 26.48 -20.55 16.68
N LEU A 209 27.70 -20.03 16.82
CA LEU A 209 28.16 -18.88 16.03
C LEU A 209 28.25 -19.20 14.53
N LYS A 210 28.76 -20.39 14.17
CA LYS A 210 28.77 -20.86 12.77
C LYS A 210 27.36 -20.91 12.19
N ASP A 211 26.41 -21.44 12.95
CA ASP A 211 25.02 -21.60 12.52
C ASP A 211 24.35 -20.23 12.37
N LYS A 212 24.56 -19.31 13.32
CA LYS A 212 24.03 -17.94 13.26
C LYS A 212 24.55 -17.17 12.05
N PHE A 213 25.86 -17.13 11.83
CA PHE A 213 26.44 -16.44 10.68
C PHE A 213 26.01 -17.08 9.35
N SER A 214 25.98 -18.41 9.26
CA SER A 214 25.52 -19.11 8.04
C SER A 214 24.04 -18.86 7.76
N GLY A 215 23.22 -18.90 8.80
CA GLY A 215 21.79 -18.59 8.73
C GLY A 215 21.54 -17.16 8.27
N PHE A 216 22.22 -16.19 8.89
CA PHE A 216 22.14 -14.78 8.45
C PHE A 216 22.51 -14.63 6.96
N ASN A 217 23.61 -15.23 6.51
CA ASN A 217 24.05 -15.14 5.12
C ASN A 217 22.98 -15.66 4.15
N LYS A 218 22.39 -16.82 4.49
CA LYS A 218 21.32 -17.41 3.69
C LYS A 218 20.10 -16.51 3.64
N GLU A 219 19.65 -16.01 4.78
CA GLU A 219 18.44 -15.20 4.86
C GLU A 219 18.61 -13.82 4.21
N ILE A 220 19.78 -13.17 4.30
CA ILE A 220 19.98 -11.86 3.63
C ILE A 220 20.02 -12.01 2.10
N GLU A 221 20.59 -13.10 1.59
CA GLU A 221 20.59 -13.42 0.16
C GLU A 221 19.18 -13.72 -0.36
N GLU A 222 18.40 -14.47 0.42
CA GLU A 222 17.00 -14.76 0.12
C GLU A 222 16.14 -13.49 0.15
N MET A 223 16.33 -12.63 1.15
CA MET A 223 15.68 -11.33 1.22
C MET A 223 16.03 -10.45 0.01
N GLN A 224 17.29 -10.46 -0.44
CA GLN A 224 17.68 -9.73 -1.65
C GLN A 224 16.98 -10.26 -2.90
N ARG A 225 16.94 -11.59 -3.07
CA ARG A 225 16.29 -12.24 -4.20
C ARG A 225 14.81 -11.89 -4.24
N THR A 226 14.12 -12.00 -3.10
CA THR A 226 12.69 -11.75 -2.97
C THR A 226 12.36 -10.26 -3.09
N GLN A 227 13.10 -9.35 -2.46
CA GLN A 227 12.80 -7.92 -2.60
C GLN A 227 13.11 -7.34 -3.98
N ARG A 228 13.96 -8.00 -4.78
CA ARG A 228 14.20 -7.64 -6.18
C ARG A 228 13.10 -8.12 -7.12
N SER A 229 12.30 -9.13 -6.73
CA SER A 229 11.13 -9.53 -7.52
C SER A 229 9.92 -8.63 -7.29
N TYR A 230 9.95 -7.81 -6.24
CA TYR A 230 8.91 -6.84 -5.93
C TYR A 230 9.13 -5.50 -6.64
N SER A 231 8.03 -4.87 -7.01
CA SER A 231 8.03 -3.54 -7.62
C SER A 231 7.43 -2.51 -6.66
N LEU A 232 8.17 -1.43 -6.41
CA LEU A 232 7.68 -0.24 -5.71
C LEU A 232 7.83 0.96 -6.67
N PRO A 233 6.84 1.26 -7.52
CA PRO A 233 7.00 2.26 -8.58
C PRO A 233 7.20 3.67 -8.04
N ASP A 234 6.51 4.04 -6.96
CA ASP A 234 6.66 5.34 -6.32
C ASP A 234 8.02 5.46 -5.62
N ARG A 235 8.82 6.45 -6.05
CA ARG A 235 10.17 6.67 -5.53
C ARG A 235 10.18 7.05 -4.05
N LYS A 236 9.27 7.90 -3.59
CA LYS A 236 9.24 8.35 -2.19
C LYS A 236 8.90 7.20 -1.25
N LEU A 237 7.93 6.36 -1.66
CA LEU A 237 7.57 5.14 -0.96
C LEU A 237 8.74 4.16 -0.94
N ARG A 238 9.34 3.87 -2.09
CA ARG A 238 10.49 2.97 -2.21
C ARG A 238 11.65 3.41 -1.31
N ASP A 239 12.02 4.68 -1.37
CA ASP A 239 13.09 5.24 -0.54
C ASP A 239 12.72 5.20 0.94
N SER A 240 11.44 5.42 1.30
CA SER A 240 10.96 5.26 2.68
C SER A 240 11.09 3.82 3.17
N ILE A 241 10.67 2.82 2.40
CA ILE A 241 10.78 1.42 2.79
C ILE A 241 12.25 1.00 2.93
N LYS A 242 13.13 1.44 2.03
CA LYS A 242 14.58 1.20 2.13
C LYS A 242 15.14 1.77 3.44
N ARG A 243 14.76 3.00 3.81
CA ARG A 243 15.17 3.60 5.10
C ARG A 243 14.63 2.83 6.29
N ASP A 244 13.32 2.55 6.32
CA ASP A 244 12.66 1.82 7.40
C ASP A 244 13.33 0.44 7.61
N ASN A 245 13.65 -0.27 6.52
CA ASN A 245 14.38 -1.53 6.57
C ASN A 245 15.77 -1.37 7.22
N LYS A 246 16.55 -0.37 6.77
CA LYS A 246 17.90 -0.13 7.28
C LYS A 246 17.90 0.22 8.76
N GLU A 247 17.02 1.11 9.18
CA GLU A 247 16.84 1.49 10.58
C GLU A 247 16.43 0.30 11.45
N PHE A 248 15.65 -0.63 10.89
CA PHE A 248 15.21 -1.80 11.62
C PHE A 248 16.30 -2.88 11.78
N ILE A 249 17.09 -3.12 10.72
CA ILE A 249 18.02 -4.27 10.62
C ILE A 249 19.47 -3.90 10.97
N LEU A 250 20.00 -2.79 10.44
CA LEU A 250 21.43 -2.49 10.56
C LEU A 250 21.92 -2.36 12.01
N PRO A 251 21.20 -1.70 12.94
CA PRO A 251 21.66 -1.61 14.32
C PRO A 251 21.80 -2.99 15.00
N LYS A 252 20.91 -3.93 14.70
CA LYS A 252 20.93 -5.28 15.26
C LYS A 252 22.08 -6.09 14.67
N TYR A 253 22.25 -6.01 13.35
CA TYR A 253 23.35 -6.70 12.69
C TYR A 253 24.72 -6.15 13.09
N GLN A 254 24.84 -4.82 13.21
CA GLN A 254 26.07 -4.17 13.69
C GLN A 254 26.44 -4.67 15.09
N ALA A 255 25.49 -4.69 16.03
CA ALA A 255 25.74 -5.19 17.38
C ALA A 255 26.17 -6.67 17.39
N PHE A 256 25.50 -7.52 16.59
CA PHE A 256 25.87 -8.92 16.43
C PHE A 256 27.29 -9.07 15.81
N TYR A 257 27.58 -8.32 14.75
CA TYR A 257 28.86 -8.33 14.05
C TYR A 257 30.00 -7.90 14.97
N ASP A 258 29.87 -6.76 15.66
CA ASP A 258 30.92 -6.23 16.53
C ASP A 258 31.24 -7.18 17.69
N ARG A 259 30.20 -7.84 18.23
CA ARG A 259 30.35 -8.76 19.35
C ARG A 259 31.04 -10.07 18.94
N TYR A 260 30.78 -10.59 17.73
CA TYR A 260 31.13 -11.97 17.40
C TYR A 260 32.08 -12.16 16.21
N SER A 261 32.31 -11.14 15.37
CA SER A 261 33.17 -11.28 14.18
C SER A 261 34.64 -11.60 14.51
N ASN A 262 35.17 -11.01 15.58
CA ASN A 262 36.56 -11.19 16.03
C ASN A 262 36.76 -12.41 16.96
N VAL A 263 35.69 -13.16 17.20
CA VAL A 263 35.72 -14.31 18.10
C VAL A 263 36.34 -15.52 17.37
N PRO A 264 37.31 -16.24 17.95
CA PRO A 264 37.99 -17.36 17.28
C PRO A 264 37.14 -18.65 17.27
N PHE A 265 35.94 -18.61 16.69
CA PHE A 265 34.99 -19.73 16.65
C PHE A 265 35.25 -20.72 15.50
N SER A 266 36.04 -20.33 14.50
CA SER A 266 36.42 -21.15 13.34
C SER A 266 37.87 -20.90 12.95
N ARG A 267 38.52 -21.88 12.33
CA ARG A 267 39.82 -21.66 11.66
C ARG A 267 39.68 -20.83 10.38
N ASN A 268 38.51 -20.88 9.75
CA ASN A 268 38.16 -20.13 8.54
C ASN A 268 36.97 -19.24 8.86
N VAL A 269 37.19 -18.09 9.51
CA VAL A 269 36.12 -17.16 9.95
C VAL A 269 35.45 -16.49 8.75
N GLU A 270 36.21 -16.14 7.72
CA GLU A 270 35.74 -15.50 6.48
C GLU A 270 34.67 -16.31 5.74
N LYS A 271 34.67 -17.64 5.89
CA LYS A 271 33.62 -18.51 5.33
C LYS A 271 32.25 -18.21 5.93
N TYR A 272 32.22 -17.79 7.19
CA TYR A 272 30.99 -17.56 7.96
C TYR A 272 30.64 -16.06 8.01
N VAL A 273 31.62 -15.21 8.29
CA VAL A 273 31.43 -13.75 8.33
C VAL A 273 31.58 -13.19 6.92
N LYS A 274 30.55 -13.41 6.08
CA LYS A 274 30.59 -13.08 4.64
C LYS A 274 30.36 -11.59 4.34
N TYR A 275 29.58 -10.92 5.19
CA TYR A 275 29.17 -9.53 4.98
C TYR A 275 29.58 -8.68 6.19
N THR A 276 30.07 -7.48 5.92
CA THR A 276 30.20 -6.40 6.88
C THR A 276 28.88 -5.62 6.98
N PRO A 277 28.65 -4.85 8.06
CA PRO A 277 27.47 -3.99 8.15
C PRO A 277 27.36 -2.98 7.01
N ALA A 278 28.49 -2.47 6.50
CA ALA A 278 28.53 -1.58 5.34
C ALA A 278 28.08 -2.29 4.06
N GLU A 279 28.52 -3.54 3.84
CA GLU A 279 28.10 -4.34 2.68
C GLU A 279 26.62 -4.72 2.76
N VAL A 280 26.10 -5.05 3.94
CA VAL A 280 24.66 -5.27 4.14
C VAL A 280 23.88 -3.99 3.82
N SER A 281 24.34 -2.83 4.28
CA SER A 281 23.73 -1.54 3.93
C SER A 281 23.69 -1.30 2.41
N SER A 282 24.80 -1.57 1.71
CA SER A 282 24.89 -1.44 0.25
C SER A 282 24.01 -2.47 -0.49
N LEU A 283 23.86 -3.67 0.05
CA LEU A 283 22.96 -4.70 -0.48
C LEU A 283 21.51 -4.22 -0.41
N MET A 284 21.11 -3.65 0.73
CA MET A 284 19.76 -3.12 0.96
C MET A 284 19.44 -1.89 0.10
N ASP A 285 20.44 -1.09 -0.28
CA ASP A 285 20.25 0.01 -1.24
C ASP A 285 19.73 -0.48 -2.59
N LYS A 286 20.00 -1.73 -2.96
CA LYS A 286 19.61 -2.33 -4.24
C LYS A 286 18.27 -3.07 -4.19
N PHE A 287 17.52 -2.99 -3.09
CA PHE A 287 16.18 -3.60 -3.01
C PHE A 287 15.19 -2.86 -3.91
N PHE A 288 14.21 -3.56 -4.48
CA PHE A 288 13.19 -2.98 -5.36
C PHE A 288 13.71 -2.25 -6.61
N ASP A 289 15.02 -2.31 -6.86
CA ASP A 289 15.60 -1.85 -8.12
C ASP A 289 15.42 -3.02 -9.09
N VAL A 290 14.61 -2.83 -10.12
CA VAL A 290 14.47 -3.81 -11.20
C VAL A 290 15.88 -4.08 -11.72
N ALA A 291 16.31 -5.35 -11.76
CA ALA A 291 17.60 -5.70 -12.31
C ALA A 291 17.68 -5.11 -13.73
N ALA A 292 18.58 -4.14 -13.91
CA ALA A 292 18.91 -3.58 -15.21
C ALA A 292 19.56 -4.65 -16.10
#